data_AF-A0A9D5I5D3-F1
#
_entry.id   AF-A0A9D5I5D3-F1
#
_cell.length_a   1.000
_cell.length_b   1.000
_cell.length_c   1.000
_cell.angle_alpha   90.00
_cell.angle_beta   90.00
_cell.angle_gamma   90.00
#
_symmetry.space_group_name_H-M   'P 1'
#
loop_
_entity.id
_entity.type
_entity.pdbx_description
1 polymer ?
#
loop_
_entity_poly.entity_id
_entity_poly.type
_entity_poly.pdbx_seq_one_letter_code
_entity_poly.pdbx_strand_id
1 'polypeptide(L)'
;MTWIFNAPLDTLTEGETDAKNKKLWESEDLGGMKEDNNRLPVPVVWLVALTVCTAFLTTIPLWGQRPTAAIYADYLQDVDSPEINAIEDAKGPEAAMQRILEKHKGSEFNPQQGRHPVSLDDLRTLKPQIEALQKLPSVDLKDYTVVGSHVKIANFEGNYRANGKRIRQQPWWDQGYTIDVFYLIMFFVGVTITIKRLPSPLWQPRHSH
;
A
#
# COMPACT_ATOMS: atom_id res chain seq x y z
N MET A 1 7.57 -18.79 28.02
CA MET A 1 6.43 -17.89 27.74
C MET A 1 5.41 -18.72 26.99
N THR A 2 4.45 -19.28 27.72
CA THR A 2 3.55 -20.33 27.24
C THR A 2 2.21 -19.72 26.81
N TRP A 3 1.68 -20.17 25.67
CA TRP A 3 0.39 -19.71 25.16
C TRP A 3 -0.70 -20.67 25.62
N ILE A 4 -1.82 -20.14 26.12
CA ILE A 4 -2.98 -20.94 26.49
C ILE A 4 -4.14 -20.66 25.53
N PHE A 5 -4.84 -21.71 25.11
CA PHE A 5 -5.95 -21.63 24.15
C PHE A 5 -7.27 -22.18 24.71
N ASN A 6 -7.37 -22.38 26.03
CA ASN A 6 -8.54 -22.97 26.67
C ASN A 6 -9.74 -22.00 26.70
N ALA A 7 -9.48 -20.69 26.82
CA ALA A 7 -10.47 -19.61 26.78
C ALA A 7 -9.91 -18.39 26.03
N PRO A 8 -9.68 -18.50 24.71
CA PRO A 8 -8.90 -17.52 23.94
C PRO A 8 -9.57 -16.14 23.83
N LEU A 9 -10.89 -16.09 24.05
CA LEU A 9 -11.65 -14.84 24.11
C LEU A 9 -11.57 -14.15 25.47
N ASP A 10 -11.04 -14.80 26.50
CA ASP A 10 -10.85 -14.23 27.84
C ASP A 10 -9.38 -13.82 28.04
N THR A 11 -8.46 -14.79 28.02
CA THR A 11 -7.02 -14.57 28.19
C THR A 11 -6.20 -15.53 27.32
N LEU A 12 -5.04 -15.07 26.86
CA LEU A 12 -4.01 -15.88 26.20
C LEU A 12 -2.77 -16.08 27.08
N THR A 13 -2.81 -15.62 28.34
CA THR A 13 -1.69 -15.65 29.29
C THR A 13 -1.93 -16.70 30.38
N GLU A 14 -0.91 -17.51 30.66
CA GLU A 14 -0.90 -18.49 31.75
C GLU A 14 -0.99 -17.80 33.13
N GLY A 15 -1.64 -18.46 34.11
CA GLY A 15 -1.94 -17.87 35.43
C GLY A 15 -0.73 -17.33 36.18
N GLU A 16 0.45 -17.98 36.07
CA GLU A 16 1.68 -17.49 36.71
C GLU A 16 2.17 -16.17 36.08
N THR A 17 2.11 -16.07 34.75
CA THR A 17 2.51 -14.85 34.03
C THR A 17 1.51 -13.72 34.29
N ASP A 18 0.21 -14.03 34.36
CA ASP A 18 -0.83 -13.07 34.74
C ASP A 18 -0.61 -12.54 36.16
N ALA A 19 -0.30 -13.41 37.13
CA ALA A 19 0.02 -13.02 38.51
C ALA A 19 1.26 -12.11 38.58
N LYS A 20 2.30 -12.43 37.80
CA LYS A 20 3.50 -11.58 37.69
C LYS A 20 3.18 -10.20 37.11
N ASN A 21 2.34 -10.14 36.07
CA ASN A 21 1.92 -8.89 35.45
C ASN A 21 1.08 -8.04 36.40
N LYS A 22 0.15 -8.66 37.14
CA LYS A 22 -0.65 -7.99 38.18
C LYS A 22 0.23 -7.39 39.27
N LYS A 23 1.21 -8.16 39.76
CA LYS A 23 2.18 -7.68 40.76
C LYS A 23 3.02 -6.51 40.22
N LEU A 24 3.43 -6.57 38.95
CA LEU A 24 4.15 -5.47 38.30
C LEU A 24 3.30 -4.20 38.30
N TRP A 25 2.05 -4.29 37.82
CA TRP A 25 1.10 -3.17 37.74
C TRP A 25 0.73 -2.60 39.12
N GLU A 26 0.70 -3.42 40.17
CA GLU A 26 0.50 -2.96 41.55
C GLU A 26 1.73 -2.23 42.11
N SER A 27 2.93 -2.55 41.60
CA SER A 27 4.20 -1.99 42.06
C SER A 27 4.70 -0.80 41.25
N GLU A 28 4.15 -0.58 40.06
CA GLU A 28 4.54 0.50 39.17
C GLU A 28 3.98 1.84 39.67
N ASP A 29 4.90 2.72 40.06
CA ASP A 29 4.64 4.13 40.32
C ASP A 29 5.27 4.93 39.17
N LEU A 30 4.44 5.41 38.24
CA LEU A 30 4.88 6.15 37.05
C LEU A 30 5.19 7.61 37.40
N GLY A 31 6.12 7.82 38.35
CA GLY A 31 6.50 9.14 38.83
C GLY A 31 5.42 9.85 39.64
N GLY A 32 4.65 9.10 40.44
CA GLY A 32 3.53 9.58 41.25
C GLY A 32 2.16 9.37 40.61
N MET A 33 2.10 8.81 39.39
CA MET A 33 0.86 8.47 38.69
C MET A 33 0.62 6.96 38.71
N LYS A 34 -0.63 6.59 39.00
CA LYS A 34 -1.12 5.21 39.06
C LYS A 34 -2.08 4.98 37.91
N GLU A 35 -1.94 3.87 37.19
CA GLU A 35 -2.83 3.51 36.08
C GLU A 35 -3.93 2.55 36.53
N ASP A 36 -5.15 2.81 36.07
CA ASP A 36 -6.28 1.89 36.21
C ASP A 36 -6.36 0.96 35.01
N ASN A 37 -6.83 -0.27 35.22
CA ASN A 37 -7.06 -1.24 34.15
C ASN A 37 -8.47 -1.10 33.55
N ASN A 38 -8.87 0.13 33.20
CA ASN A 38 -10.19 0.39 32.67
C ASN A 38 -10.27 0.04 31.19
N ARG A 39 -11.40 -0.56 30.78
CA ARG A 39 -11.68 -0.76 29.35
C ARG A 39 -11.84 0.59 28.67
N LEU A 40 -11.35 0.68 27.43
CA LEU A 40 -11.68 1.81 26.58
C LEU A 40 -13.20 1.92 26.39
N PRO A 41 -13.77 3.14 26.46
CA PRO A 41 -15.19 3.33 26.18
C PRO A 41 -15.53 2.82 24.79
N VAL A 42 -16.61 2.04 24.68
CA VAL A 42 -17.07 1.44 23.42
C VAL A 42 -17.22 2.48 22.29
N PRO A 43 -17.73 3.70 22.52
CA PRO A 43 -17.79 4.73 21.47
C PRO A 43 -16.41 5.11 20.90
N VAL A 44 -15.37 5.15 21.73
CA VAL A 44 -14.00 5.45 21.29
C VAL A 44 -13.45 4.32 20.42
N VAL A 45 -13.73 3.07 20.80
CA VAL A 45 -13.35 1.90 19.97
C VAL A 45 -14.01 1.96 18.60
N TRP A 46 -15.30 2.30 18.54
CA TRP A 46 -16.01 2.50 17.26
C TRP A 46 -15.46 3.66 16.46
N LEU A 47 -15.08 4.76 17.11
CA LEU A 47 -14.44 5.89 16.45
C LEU A 47 -13.12 5.46 15.79
N VAL A 48 -12.28 4.69 16.49
CA VAL A 48 -11.02 4.17 15.94
C VAL A 48 -11.27 3.20 14.79
N ALA A 49 -12.25 2.31 14.91
CA ALA A 49 -12.61 1.41 13.81
C ALA A 49 -13.08 2.21 12.58
N LEU A 50 -13.90 3.24 12.78
CA LEU A 50 -14.40 4.11 11.72
C LEU A 50 -13.27 4.91 11.06
N THR A 51 -12.32 5.45 11.82
CA THR A 51 -11.18 6.19 11.26
C THR A 51 -10.29 5.27 10.44
N VAL A 52 -10.02 4.05 10.91
CA VAL A 52 -9.27 3.05 10.15
C VAL A 52 -9.99 2.69 8.85
N CYS A 53 -11.28 2.39 8.91
CA CYS A 53 -12.09 2.10 7.72
C CYS A 53 -12.13 3.29 6.75
N THR A 54 -12.26 4.51 7.26
CA THR A 54 -12.31 5.73 6.44
C THR A 54 -10.97 5.99 5.77
N ALA A 55 -9.87 5.90 6.52
CA ALA A 55 -8.52 6.02 5.98
C ALA A 55 -8.24 4.95 4.92
N PHE A 56 -8.71 3.72 5.15
CA PHE A 56 -8.59 2.65 4.16
C PHE A 56 -9.36 3.01 2.89
N LEU A 57 -10.65 3.30 2.99
CA LEU A 57 -11.51 3.64 1.84
C LEU A 57 -11.02 4.84 1.03
N THR A 58 -10.40 5.84 1.67
CA THR A 58 -9.83 7.01 0.97
C THR A 58 -8.49 6.71 0.30
N THR A 59 -7.75 5.71 0.78
CA THR A 59 -6.41 5.37 0.27
C THR A 59 -6.40 4.23 -0.75
N ILE A 60 -7.48 3.45 -0.88
CA ILE A 60 -7.61 2.36 -1.88
C ILE A 60 -7.20 2.79 -3.31
N PRO A 61 -7.62 3.95 -3.86
CA PRO A 61 -7.24 4.32 -5.22
C PRO A 61 -5.82 4.93 -5.32
N LEU A 62 -5.08 5.06 -4.21
CA LEU A 62 -3.80 5.77 -4.17
C LEU A 62 -2.57 4.85 -4.22
N TRP A 63 -2.64 3.63 -3.67
CA TRP A 63 -1.42 2.88 -3.30
C TRP A 63 -1.19 1.51 -3.96
N GLY A 64 -1.97 1.11 -4.96
CA GLY A 64 -1.70 -0.17 -5.63
C GLY A 64 -1.99 -0.27 -7.11
N GLN A 65 -2.27 0.85 -7.79
CA GLN A 65 -2.26 0.87 -9.25
C GLN A 65 -0.82 0.70 -9.74
N ARG A 66 -0.56 -0.35 -10.53
CA ARG A 66 0.76 -0.56 -11.14
C ARG A 66 0.90 0.29 -12.41
N PRO A 67 2.07 0.91 -12.67
CA PRO A 67 2.26 1.63 -13.91
C PRO A 67 2.20 0.67 -15.09
N THR A 68 1.37 0.99 -16.08
CA THR A 68 1.26 0.21 -17.33
C THR A 68 2.08 0.84 -18.44
N ALA A 69 2.50 0.05 -19.42
CA ALA A 69 3.24 0.56 -20.58
C ALA A 69 2.46 1.63 -21.36
N ALA A 70 1.12 1.57 -21.32
CA ALA A 70 0.26 2.56 -21.96
C ALA A 70 0.45 3.98 -21.41
N ILE A 71 0.75 4.13 -20.12
CA ILE A 71 0.95 5.43 -19.46
C ILE A 71 2.12 6.20 -20.07
N TYR A 72 3.17 5.48 -20.48
CA TYR A 72 4.40 6.07 -20.99
C TYR A 72 4.47 6.13 -22.51
N ALA A 73 3.55 5.48 -23.22
CA ALA A 73 3.56 5.41 -24.68
C ALA A 73 3.55 6.81 -25.33
N ASP A 74 2.83 7.76 -24.75
CA ASP A 74 2.76 9.14 -25.22
C ASP A 74 4.11 9.86 -25.04
N TYR A 75 4.81 9.61 -23.93
CA TYR A 75 6.11 10.22 -23.65
C TYR A 75 7.19 9.76 -24.63
N LEU A 76 7.17 8.47 -24.99
CA LEU A 76 8.17 7.86 -25.88
C LEU A 76 8.23 8.50 -27.27
N GLN A 77 7.15 9.13 -27.73
CA GLN A 77 7.10 9.84 -29.00
C GLN A 77 8.03 11.07 -29.01
N ASP A 78 8.26 11.66 -27.84
CA ASP A 78 8.98 12.92 -27.70
C ASP A 78 10.41 12.76 -27.16
N VAL A 79 10.74 11.60 -26.58
CA VAL A 79 12.05 11.33 -25.95
C VAL A 79 13.23 11.58 -26.89
N ASP A 80 13.09 11.26 -28.19
CA ASP A 80 14.16 11.46 -29.18
C ASP A 80 13.93 12.70 -30.06
N SER A 81 12.95 13.54 -29.71
CA SER A 81 12.65 14.72 -30.51
C SER A 81 13.81 15.74 -30.42
N PRO A 82 14.11 16.46 -31.51
CA PRO A 82 15.21 17.43 -31.52
C PRO A 82 14.99 18.56 -30.50
N GLU A 83 13.75 18.90 -30.16
CA GLU A 83 13.41 19.87 -29.12
C GLU A 83 13.88 19.39 -27.74
N ILE A 84 13.59 18.14 -27.38
CA ILE A 84 13.92 17.57 -26.08
C ILE A 84 15.43 17.38 -25.92
N ASN A 85 16.11 16.89 -26.97
CA ASN A 85 17.57 16.75 -26.96
C ASN A 85 18.26 18.12 -26.79
N ALA A 86 17.78 19.16 -27.49
CA ALA A 86 18.33 20.51 -27.35
C ALA A 86 18.12 21.09 -25.93
N ILE A 87 17.00 20.77 -25.27
CA ILE A 87 16.75 21.19 -23.89
C ILE A 87 17.65 20.42 -22.91
N GLU A 88 17.85 19.12 -23.13
CA GLU A 88 18.75 18.30 -22.31
C GLU A 88 20.18 18.82 -22.39
N ASP A 89 20.68 19.12 -23.58
CA ASP A 89 22.04 19.66 -23.77
C ASP A 89 22.22 21.03 -23.12
N ALA A 90 21.17 21.86 -23.13
CA ALA A 90 21.23 23.23 -22.61
C ALA A 90 20.96 23.35 -21.10
N LYS A 91 20.08 22.51 -20.55
CA LYS A 91 19.51 22.66 -19.19
C LYS A 91 19.47 21.37 -18.38
N GLY A 92 19.90 20.25 -18.95
CA GLY A 92 19.94 18.95 -18.29
C GLY A 92 18.68 18.10 -18.47
N PRO A 93 18.74 16.80 -18.09
CA PRO A 93 17.70 15.81 -18.35
C PRO A 93 16.40 16.07 -17.57
N GLU A 94 16.47 16.75 -16.42
CA GLU A 94 15.28 17.10 -15.63
C GLU A 94 14.41 18.14 -16.35
N ALA A 95 15.03 19.16 -16.94
CA ALA A 95 14.32 20.20 -17.70
C ALA A 95 13.68 19.62 -18.98
N ALA A 96 14.38 18.68 -19.62
CA ALA A 96 13.86 17.94 -20.76
C ALA A 96 12.64 17.08 -20.37
N MET A 97 12.70 16.37 -19.25
CA MET A 97 11.57 15.59 -18.74
C MET A 97 10.38 16.49 -18.36
N GLN A 98 10.61 17.62 -17.70
CA GLN A 98 9.55 18.58 -17.39
C GLN A 98 8.82 19.06 -18.65
N ARG A 99 9.56 19.33 -19.74
CA ARG A 99 8.96 19.73 -21.01
C ARG A 99 8.05 18.63 -21.59
N ILE A 100 8.45 17.37 -21.51
CA ILE A 100 7.61 16.22 -21.90
C ILE A 100 6.34 16.18 -21.04
N LEU A 101 6.47 16.28 -19.72
CA LEU A 101 5.32 16.30 -18.81
C LEU A 101 4.35 17.44 -19.15
N GLU A 102 4.86 18.63 -19.46
CA GLU A 102 4.04 19.78 -19.85
C GLU A 102 3.28 19.57 -21.15
N LYS A 103 3.93 18.98 -22.16
CA LYS A 103 3.32 18.68 -23.45
C LYS A 103 2.16 17.69 -23.33
N HIS A 104 2.22 16.81 -22.33
CA HIS A 104 1.25 15.73 -22.11
C HIS A 104 0.32 15.94 -20.90
N LYS A 105 0.24 17.17 -20.35
CA LYS A 105 -0.72 17.52 -19.27
C LYS A 105 -2.19 17.24 -19.64
N GLY A 106 -2.53 17.13 -20.92
CA GLY A 106 -3.88 16.80 -21.39
C GLY A 106 -4.15 15.31 -21.61
N SER A 107 -3.19 14.42 -21.36
CA SER A 107 -3.35 12.99 -21.67
C SER A 107 -4.43 12.32 -20.78
N GLU A 108 -5.07 11.28 -21.29
CA GLU A 108 -5.97 10.41 -20.51
C GLU A 108 -5.28 9.88 -19.24
N PHE A 109 -3.96 9.69 -19.33
CA PHE A 109 -3.13 9.13 -18.27
C PHE A 109 -2.53 10.16 -17.32
N ASN A 110 -2.80 11.46 -17.46
CA ASN A 110 -2.20 12.52 -16.63
C ASN A 110 -2.29 12.23 -15.10
N PRO A 111 -3.45 11.81 -14.54
CA PRO A 111 -3.54 11.48 -13.11
C PRO A 111 -2.61 10.32 -12.69
N GLN A 112 -2.32 9.40 -13.60
CA GLN A 112 -1.50 8.21 -13.36
C GLN A 112 -0.01 8.52 -13.59
N GLN A 113 0.29 9.36 -14.55
CA GLN A 113 1.63 9.89 -14.81
C GLN A 113 2.17 10.66 -13.60
N GLY A 114 1.33 11.49 -12.97
CA GLY A 114 1.71 12.19 -11.73
C GLY A 114 1.95 11.27 -10.53
N ARG A 115 1.35 10.07 -10.51
CA ARG A 115 1.55 9.07 -9.45
C ARG A 115 2.76 8.16 -9.69
N HIS A 116 3.20 8.05 -10.93
CA HIS A 116 4.31 7.19 -11.34
C HIS A 116 5.36 8.03 -12.09
N PRO A 117 6.09 8.91 -11.38
CA PRO A 117 7.13 9.72 -12.00
C PRO A 117 8.24 8.82 -12.57
N VAL A 118 8.77 9.23 -13.72
CA VAL A 118 9.87 8.54 -14.40
C VAL A 118 10.94 9.54 -14.77
N SER A 119 12.19 9.08 -14.84
CA SER A 119 13.27 9.88 -15.40
C SER A 119 13.33 9.73 -16.93
N LEU A 120 14.06 10.65 -17.56
CA LEU A 120 14.33 10.57 -19.00
C LEU A 120 15.12 9.30 -19.37
N ASP A 121 16.03 8.86 -18.51
CA ASP A 121 16.83 7.64 -18.71
C ASP A 121 15.99 6.36 -18.58
N ASP A 122 15.02 6.34 -17.65
CA ASP A 122 14.05 5.27 -17.54
C ASP A 122 13.23 5.16 -18.83
N LEU A 123 12.78 6.28 -19.39
CA LEU A 123 12.05 6.28 -20.66
C LEU A 123 12.89 5.73 -21.81
N ARG A 124 14.17 6.08 -21.90
CA ARG A 124 15.11 5.53 -22.90
C ARG A 124 15.27 4.01 -22.75
N THR A 125 15.31 3.52 -21.51
CA THR A 125 15.42 2.10 -21.21
C THR A 125 14.14 1.33 -21.55
N LEU A 126 12.98 1.94 -21.32
CA LEU A 126 11.67 1.34 -21.60
C LEU A 126 11.30 1.40 -23.08
N LYS A 127 11.77 2.42 -23.80
CA LYS A 127 11.47 2.67 -25.22
C LYS A 127 11.59 1.43 -26.12
N PRO A 128 12.74 0.73 -26.21
CA PRO A 128 12.87 -0.41 -27.12
C PRO A 128 11.93 -1.57 -26.77
N GLN A 129 11.60 -1.73 -25.49
CA GLN A 129 10.68 -2.78 -25.02
C GLN A 129 9.24 -2.46 -25.43
N ILE A 130 8.81 -1.21 -25.25
CA ILE A 130 7.44 -0.77 -25.59
C ILE A 130 7.24 -0.75 -27.11
N GLU A 131 8.22 -0.27 -27.88
CA GLU A 131 8.16 -0.31 -29.34
C GLU A 131 8.10 -1.74 -29.89
N ALA A 132 8.86 -2.67 -29.30
CA ALA A 132 8.79 -4.08 -29.67
C ALA A 132 7.38 -4.66 -29.43
N LEU A 133 6.70 -4.25 -28.35
CA LEU A 133 5.33 -4.65 -28.05
C LEU A 133 4.31 -4.03 -29.01
N GLN A 134 4.50 -2.77 -29.40
CA GLN A 134 3.61 -2.08 -30.36
C GLN A 134 3.66 -2.71 -31.76
N LYS A 135 4.80 -3.29 -32.16
CA LYS A 135 4.94 -3.99 -33.45
C LYS A 135 4.17 -5.31 -33.51
N LEU A 136 3.79 -5.88 -32.36
CA LEU A 136 3.06 -7.15 -32.32
C LEU A 136 1.57 -6.93 -32.63
N PRO A 137 0.96 -7.75 -33.50
CA PRO A 137 -0.45 -7.64 -33.81
C PRO A 137 -1.29 -7.95 -32.56
N SER A 138 -2.35 -7.17 -32.33
CA SER A 138 -3.34 -7.39 -31.26
C SER A 138 -2.79 -7.36 -29.83
N VAL A 139 -1.79 -6.51 -29.58
CA VAL A 139 -1.26 -6.21 -28.24
C VAL A 139 -1.91 -4.95 -27.69
N ASP A 140 -2.38 -5.01 -26.45
CA ASP A 140 -2.84 -3.84 -25.69
C ASP A 140 -1.78 -3.52 -24.63
N LEU A 141 -1.23 -2.29 -24.68
CA LEU A 141 -0.18 -1.85 -23.75
C LEU A 141 -0.67 -1.77 -22.30
N LYS A 142 -2.00 -1.70 -22.07
CA LYS A 142 -2.58 -1.76 -20.72
C LYS A 142 -2.41 -3.13 -20.06
N ASP A 143 -2.15 -4.19 -20.84
CA ASP A 143 -1.90 -5.55 -20.33
C ASP A 143 -0.44 -5.75 -19.84
N TYR A 144 0.43 -4.75 -19.99
CA TYR A 144 1.84 -4.79 -19.62
C TYR A 144 2.13 -3.79 -18.51
N THR A 145 2.72 -4.25 -17.40
CA THR A 145 3.16 -3.42 -16.29
C THR A 145 4.66 -3.15 -16.36
N VAL A 146 5.05 -1.94 -15.97
CA VAL A 146 6.44 -1.54 -15.82
C VAL A 146 6.91 -1.90 -14.41
N VAL A 147 7.99 -2.66 -14.30
CA VAL A 147 8.60 -3.09 -13.04
C VAL A 147 10.09 -2.75 -13.10
N GLY A 148 10.46 -1.62 -12.50
CA GLY A 148 11.80 -1.06 -12.64
C GLY A 148 12.10 -0.76 -14.11
N SER A 149 13.22 -1.29 -14.60
CA SER A 149 13.68 -1.14 -16.00
C SER A 149 12.98 -2.06 -17.01
N HIS A 150 12.03 -2.91 -16.58
CA HIS A 150 11.45 -3.95 -17.42
C HIS A 150 9.95 -3.80 -17.64
N VAL A 151 9.53 -4.06 -18.89
CA VAL A 151 8.12 -4.18 -19.24
C VAL A 151 7.72 -5.65 -19.22
N LYS A 152 6.81 -6.01 -18.33
CA LYS A 152 6.34 -7.40 -18.17
C LYS A 152 4.85 -7.49 -18.36
N ILE A 153 4.38 -8.63 -18.85
CA ILE A 153 2.95 -8.90 -18.91
C ILE A 153 2.40 -8.97 -17.48
N ALA A 154 1.27 -8.31 -17.25
CA ALA A 154 0.63 -8.31 -15.96
C ALA A 154 0.12 -9.72 -15.61
N ASN A 155 0.24 -10.10 -14.34
CA ASN A 155 -0.16 -11.41 -13.83
C ASN A 155 -1.64 -11.43 -13.42
N PHE A 156 -2.51 -10.95 -14.29
CA PHE A 156 -3.96 -10.99 -14.10
C PHE A 156 -4.61 -11.74 -15.25
N GLU A 157 -5.67 -12.48 -14.96
CA GLU A 157 -6.44 -13.22 -15.97
C GLU A 157 -7.91 -12.85 -15.86
N GLY A 158 -8.28 -11.73 -16.46
CA GLY A 158 -9.66 -11.27 -16.58
C GLY A 158 -10.41 -11.91 -17.76
N ASN A 159 -11.50 -11.25 -18.15
CA ASN A 159 -12.38 -11.71 -19.23
C ASN A 159 -11.67 -11.84 -20.58
N TYR A 160 -12.24 -12.65 -21.47
CA TYR A 160 -11.78 -12.73 -22.86
C TYR A 160 -12.17 -11.47 -23.62
N ARG A 161 -11.20 -10.89 -24.34
CA ARG A 161 -11.43 -9.83 -25.33
C ARG A 161 -11.99 -10.49 -26.61
N ALA A 162 -12.61 -9.69 -27.48
CA ALA A 162 -13.18 -10.16 -28.75
C ALA A 162 -12.19 -10.91 -29.67
N ASN A 163 -10.89 -10.72 -29.46
CA ASN A 163 -9.81 -11.41 -30.17
C ASN A 163 -9.39 -12.76 -29.53
N GLY A 164 -10.13 -13.25 -28.53
CA GLY A 164 -9.84 -14.51 -27.83
C GLY A 164 -8.70 -14.44 -26.82
N LYS A 165 -7.99 -13.31 -26.68
CA LYS A 165 -6.96 -13.11 -25.64
C LYS A 165 -7.61 -12.70 -24.31
N ARG A 166 -7.03 -13.12 -23.19
CA ARG A 166 -7.46 -12.66 -21.85
C ARG A 166 -7.01 -11.23 -21.60
N ILE A 167 -7.90 -10.42 -21.01
CA ILE A 167 -7.56 -9.10 -20.47
C ILE A 167 -6.68 -9.33 -19.23
N ARG A 168 -5.50 -8.71 -19.20
CA ARG A 168 -4.55 -8.88 -18.08
C ARG A 168 -4.41 -7.61 -17.24
N GLN A 169 -5.44 -6.78 -17.25
CA GLN A 169 -5.46 -5.53 -16.50
C GLN A 169 -5.80 -5.79 -15.04
N GLN A 170 -5.17 -5.01 -14.15
CA GLN A 170 -5.50 -5.01 -12.73
C GLN A 170 -6.93 -4.45 -12.56
N PRO A 171 -7.84 -5.18 -11.90
CA PRO A 171 -9.18 -4.67 -11.67
C PRO A 171 -9.17 -3.50 -10.68
N TRP A 172 -10.14 -2.61 -10.79
CA TRP A 172 -10.21 -1.38 -9.98
C TRP A 172 -10.26 -1.65 -8.47
N TRP A 173 -10.78 -2.81 -8.05
CA TRP A 173 -10.86 -3.20 -6.65
C TRP A 173 -9.56 -3.82 -6.09
N ASP A 174 -8.61 -4.25 -6.94
CA ASP A 174 -7.34 -4.87 -6.50
C ASP A 174 -6.15 -3.91 -6.56
N GLN A 175 -6.40 -2.60 -6.64
CA GLN A 175 -5.38 -1.55 -6.65
C GLN A 175 -4.78 -1.32 -5.24
N GLY A 176 -4.29 -2.36 -4.57
CA GLY A 176 -3.68 -2.27 -3.23
C GLY A 176 -4.48 -2.97 -2.14
N TYR A 177 -5.73 -3.32 -2.43
CA TYR A 177 -6.66 -3.98 -1.51
C TYR A 177 -6.08 -5.23 -0.85
N THR A 178 -5.48 -6.13 -1.64
CA THR A 178 -4.95 -7.40 -1.13
C THR A 178 -3.81 -7.19 -0.13
N ILE A 179 -2.95 -6.19 -0.37
CA ILE A 179 -1.81 -5.88 0.51
C ILE A 179 -2.31 -5.23 1.79
N ASP A 180 -3.19 -4.25 1.67
CA ASP A 180 -3.66 -3.47 2.81
C ASP A 180 -4.54 -4.30 3.76
N VAL A 181 -5.41 -5.16 3.22
CA VAL A 181 -6.22 -6.08 4.04
C VAL A 181 -5.32 -7.04 4.83
N PHE A 182 -4.24 -7.53 4.22
CA PHE A 182 -3.29 -8.40 4.92
C PHE A 182 -2.63 -7.69 6.10
N TYR A 183 -2.12 -6.48 5.90
CA TYR A 183 -1.49 -5.70 6.97
C TYR A 183 -2.49 -5.27 8.06
N LEU A 184 -3.71 -4.90 7.68
CA LEU A 184 -4.79 -4.58 8.63
C LEU A 184 -5.14 -5.77 9.50
N ILE A 185 -5.35 -6.95 8.90
CA ILE A 185 -5.63 -8.17 9.65
C ILE A 185 -4.47 -8.48 10.59
N MET A 186 -3.23 -8.44 10.11
CA MET A 186 -2.04 -8.68 10.94
C MET A 186 -1.93 -7.70 12.10
N PHE A 187 -2.21 -6.41 11.88
CA PHE A 187 -2.23 -5.39 12.91
C PHE A 187 -3.30 -5.69 13.98
N PHE A 188 -4.56 -5.90 13.56
CA PHE A 188 -5.65 -6.18 14.50
C PHE A 188 -5.45 -7.49 15.26
N VAL A 189 -4.91 -8.52 14.60
CA VAL A 189 -4.52 -9.77 15.26
C VAL A 189 -3.42 -9.53 16.29
N GLY A 190 -2.37 -8.80 15.95
CA GLY A 190 -1.28 -8.46 16.87
C GLY A 190 -1.75 -7.65 18.08
N VAL A 191 -2.59 -6.64 17.86
CA VAL A 191 -3.20 -5.84 18.92
C VAL A 191 -4.11 -6.70 19.80
N THR A 192 -4.94 -7.55 19.21
CA THR A 192 -5.83 -8.46 19.96
C THR A 192 -5.03 -9.42 20.84
N ILE A 193 -3.95 -10.02 20.30
CA ILE A 193 -3.06 -10.88 21.07
C ILE A 193 -2.44 -10.10 22.22
N THR A 194 -1.97 -8.87 21.99
CA THR A 194 -1.35 -8.04 23.02
C THR A 194 -2.33 -7.73 24.14
N ILE A 195 -3.54 -7.27 23.82
CA ILE A 195 -4.60 -6.96 24.79
C ILE A 195 -4.97 -8.22 25.58
N LYS A 196 -5.14 -9.36 24.92
CA LYS A 196 -5.51 -10.63 25.57
C LYS A 196 -4.41 -11.23 26.42
N ARG A 197 -3.21 -10.65 26.38
CA ARG A 197 -2.09 -11.04 27.24
C ARG A 197 -1.92 -10.15 28.48
N LEU A 198 -2.62 -9.02 28.55
CA LEU A 198 -2.70 -8.17 29.73
C LEU A 198 -3.65 -8.78 30.78
N PRO A 199 -3.53 -8.36 32.04
CA PRO A 199 -4.48 -8.76 33.08
C PRO A 199 -5.92 -8.47 32.68
N SER A 200 -6.83 -9.40 33.00
CA SER A 200 -8.24 -9.27 32.64
C SER A 200 -8.79 -7.90 33.04
N PRO A 201 -9.58 -7.22 32.18
CA PRO A 201 -10.13 -5.90 32.51
C PRO A 201 -11.15 -5.91 33.65
N LEU A 202 -11.50 -7.09 34.18
CA LEU A 202 -12.30 -7.26 35.39
C LEU A 202 -11.47 -7.09 36.67
N TRP A 203 -10.14 -7.16 36.56
CA TRP A 203 -9.21 -6.91 37.64
C TRP A 203 -8.72 -5.46 37.60
N GLN A 204 -8.66 -4.81 38.77
CA GLN A 204 -8.14 -3.46 38.95
C GLN A 204 -6.99 -3.49 39.96
N PRO A 205 -5.87 -2.81 39.68
CA PRO A 205 -4.82 -2.61 40.69
C PRO A 205 -5.39 -1.76 41.83
N ARG A 206 -5.13 -2.18 43.08
CA ARG A 206 -5.56 -1.43 44.27
C ARG A 206 -4.55 -0.37 44.69
N HIS A 207 -3.32 -0.50 44.20
CA HIS A 207 -2.21 0.40 44.49
C HIS A 207 -2.02 0.64 46.00
N SER A 208 -2.37 -0.35 46.82
CA SER A 208 -2.29 -0.30 48.27
C SER A 208 -0.82 -0.41 48.67
N HIS A 209 -0.28 0.68 49.22
CA HIS A 209 0.98 0.67 49.95
C HIS A 209 0.82 -0.01 51.30
#